data_AF-A0A836FGS3-F1
#
_entry.id   AF-A0A836FGS3-F1
#
_cell.length_a   1.000
_cell.length_b   1.000
_cell.length_c   1.000
_cell.angle_alpha   90.00
_cell.angle_beta   90.00
_cell.angle_gamma   90.00
#
_symmetry.space_group_name_H-M   'P 1'
#
loop_
_entity.id
_entity.type
_entity.pdbx_description
1 polymer ?
#
loop_
_entity_poly.entity_id
_entity_poly.type
_entity_poly.pdbx_seq_one_letter_code
_entity_poly.pdbx_strand_id
1 'polypeptide(L)'
;MSSWKKAAKMSQKTHRERHQPEARKHLGLLEKKKDYIIRARDFQEKRATIKLLRKRALNKNPDEFHFHMINSKVVNGVHQEKDKEDQHTPEQIKLMETQDLRYVAYKRNIEAKKIDKLQSQLHMIDAANENQHIFFLDDDEMKNFNLVKKLDTHPGLLFRRTTRPSLSNKKYEAIGIG
;
A
#
# COMPACT_ATOMS: atom_id res chain seq x y z
N MET A 1 4.63 59.80 18.26
CA MET A 1 4.08 59.33 19.56
C MET A 1 3.60 57.89 19.44
N SER A 2 4.43 56.92 19.84
CA SER A 2 4.15 55.48 19.78
C SER A 2 4.19 54.80 21.16
N SER A 3 4.57 55.52 22.21
CA SER A 3 4.83 54.95 23.55
C SER A 3 3.56 54.56 24.33
N TRP A 4 2.39 55.16 24.04
CA TRP A 4 1.15 54.92 24.81
C TRP A 4 0.14 54.02 24.08
N LYS A 5 0.51 53.47 22.90
CA LYS A 5 -0.38 52.61 22.10
C LYS A 5 -0.82 51.34 22.83
N LYS A 6 0.02 50.77 23.70
CA LYS A 6 -0.30 49.53 24.44
C LYS A 6 -1.33 49.79 25.54
N ALA A 7 -1.15 50.87 26.32
CA ALA A 7 -2.09 51.28 27.36
C ALA A 7 -3.48 51.65 26.77
N ALA A 8 -3.51 52.36 25.64
CA ALA A 8 -4.78 52.68 24.95
C ALA A 8 -5.50 51.44 24.40
N LYS A 9 -4.75 50.42 23.92
CA LYS A 9 -5.32 49.17 23.43
C LYS A 9 -5.89 48.28 24.54
N MET A 10 -5.39 48.39 25.77
CA MET A 10 -5.93 47.63 26.91
C MET A 10 -7.38 48.00 27.24
N SER A 11 -7.79 49.24 26.95
CA SER A 11 -9.18 49.70 27.15
C SER A 11 -10.11 49.38 25.96
N GLN A 12 -9.57 48.98 24.80
CA GLN A 12 -10.38 48.71 23.61
C GLN A 12 -11.02 47.31 23.67
N LYS A 13 -12.34 47.26 23.52
CA LYS A 13 -13.09 46.00 23.40
C LYS A 13 -12.77 45.32 22.07
N THR A 14 -12.45 44.03 22.12
CA THR A 14 -12.29 43.21 20.91
C THR A 14 -13.66 42.81 20.37
N HIS A 15 -13.97 43.21 19.14
CA HIS A 15 -15.19 42.79 18.46
C HIS A 15 -14.96 41.45 17.78
N ARG A 16 -15.73 40.43 18.17
CA ARG A 16 -15.69 39.09 17.57
C ARG A 16 -16.67 38.99 16.42
N GLU A 17 -16.30 38.26 15.38
CA GLU A 17 -17.19 37.98 14.24
C GLU A 17 -18.23 36.91 14.62
N ARG A 18 -19.43 37.00 14.05
CA ARG A 18 -20.52 36.01 14.25
C ARG A 18 -20.40 34.83 13.29
N HIS A 19 -20.77 33.64 13.76
CA HIS A 19 -20.87 32.42 12.96
C HIS A 19 -22.12 32.41 12.06
N GLN A 20 -22.22 31.42 11.16
CA GLN A 20 -23.39 31.17 10.32
C GLN A 20 -24.56 30.63 11.19
N PRO A 21 -25.81 31.10 11.04
CA PRO A 21 -26.94 30.57 11.80
C PRO A 21 -27.14 29.06 11.58
N GLU A 22 -27.52 28.34 12.63
CA GLU A 22 -27.58 26.87 12.61
C GLU A 22 -28.48 26.31 11.50
N ALA A 23 -29.64 26.92 11.26
CA ALA A 23 -30.56 26.53 10.19
C ALA A 23 -29.91 26.58 8.78
N ARG A 24 -28.88 27.41 8.60
CA ARG A 24 -28.15 27.59 7.32
C ARG A 24 -26.73 27.05 7.34
N LYS A 25 -26.38 26.25 8.35
CA LYS A 25 -25.06 25.63 8.48
C LYS A 25 -24.71 24.72 7.28
N HIS A 26 -25.72 24.13 6.63
CA HIS A 26 -25.57 23.30 5.43
C HIS A 26 -24.98 24.06 4.22
N LEU A 27 -25.09 25.40 4.18
CA LEU A 27 -24.52 26.24 3.11
C LEU A 27 -23.02 26.53 3.29
N GLY A 28 -22.41 26.03 4.37
CA GLY A 28 -21.02 26.28 4.70
C GLY A 28 -20.79 27.58 5.46
N LEU A 29 -19.56 28.11 5.35
CA LEU A 29 -19.12 29.28 6.11
C LEU A 29 -19.81 30.56 5.61
N LEU A 30 -20.28 31.40 6.54
CA LEU A 30 -20.84 32.72 6.20
C LEU A 30 -19.72 33.68 5.79
N GLU A 31 -19.58 33.91 4.49
CA GLU A 31 -18.64 34.89 3.95
C GLU A 31 -18.81 36.27 4.60
N LYS A 32 -17.68 36.88 4.97
CA LYS A 32 -17.60 38.25 5.48
C LYS A 32 -16.95 39.16 4.45
N LYS A 33 -16.87 40.46 4.78
CA LYS A 33 -16.30 41.47 3.89
C LYS A 33 -14.87 41.12 3.42
N LYS A 34 -14.04 40.56 4.30
CA LYS A 34 -12.68 40.12 3.96
C LYS A 34 -12.69 39.03 2.89
N ASP A 35 -13.56 38.04 3.03
CA ASP A 35 -13.68 36.90 2.12
C ASP A 35 -14.23 37.36 0.77
N TYR A 36 -15.25 38.24 0.79
CA TYR A 36 -15.78 38.88 -0.41
C TYR A 36 -14.69 39.63 -1.19
N ILE A 37 -13.83 40.39 -0.50
CA ILE A 37 -12.75 41.14 -1.15
C ILE A 37 -11.78 40.17 -1.85
N ILE A 38 -11.41 39.07 -1.20
CA ILE A 38 -10.53 38.06 -1.79
C ILE A 38 -11.18 37.45 -3.03
N ARG A 39 -12.44 37.01 -2.92
CA ARG A 39 -13.21 36.45 -4.04
C ARG A 39 -13.35 37.43 -5.20
N ALA A 40 -13.64 38.70 -4.92
CA ALA A 40 -13.82 39.72 -5.94
C ALA A 40 -12.50 40.01 -6.68
N ARG A 41 -11.37 40.03 -5.97
CA ARG A 41 -10.03 40.17 -6.59
C ARG A 41 -9.70 38.99 -7.49
N ASP A 42 -9.86 37.77 -7.00
CA ASP A 42 -9.65 36.55 -7.79
C ASP A 42 -10.51 36.55 -9.08
N PHE A 43 -11.79 36.90 -8.96
CA PHE A 43 -12.68 37.01 -10.12
C PHE A 43 -12.20 38.09 -11.11
N GLN A 44 -11.78 39.25 -10.60
CA GLN A 44 -11.30 40.34 -11.45
C GLN A 44 -9.99 39.97 -12.17
N GLU A 45 -9.07 39.28 -11.50
CA GLU A 45 -7.84 38.76 -12.09
C GLU A 45 -8.15 37.76 -13.20
N LYS A 46 -8.99 36.75 -12.93
CA LYS A 46 -9.45 35.78 -13.94
C LYS A 46 -10.13 36.45 -15.13
N ARG A 47 -10.97 37.46 -14.88
CA ARG A 47 -11.63 38.22 -15.96
C ARG A 47 -10.61 38.99 -16.81
N ALA A 48 -9.60 39.58 -16.18
CA ALA A 48 -8.54 40.31 -16.86
C ALA A 48 -7.68 39.37 -17.71
N THR A 49 -7.30 38.19 -17.19
CA THR A 49 -6.51 37.20 -17.94
C THR A 49 -7.29 36.66 -19.13
N ILE A 50 -8.57 36.30 -18.98
CA ILE A 50 -9.41 35.85 -20.10
C ILE A 50 -9.52 36.94 -21.17
N LYS A 51 -9.71 38.21 -20.79
CA LYS A 51 -9.77 39.32 -21.73
C LYS A 51 -8.46 39.48 -22.51
N LEU A 52 -7.31 39.34 -21.84
CA LEU A 52 -6.01 39.38 -22.47
C LEU A 52 -5.82 38.21 -23.45
N LEU A 53 -6.16 36.99 -23.05
CA LEU A 53 -6.07 35.80 -23.90
C LEU A 53 -6.96 35.92 -25.14
N ARG A 54 -8.19 36.45 -25.00
CA ARG A 54 -9.07 36.75 -26.13
C ARG A 54 -8.43 37.75 -27.10
N LYS A 55 -7.84 38.83 -26.60
CA LYS A 55 -7.14 39.81 -27.44
C LYS A 55 -5.96 39.17 -28.19
N ARG A 56 -5.17 38.33 -27.52
CA ARG A 56 -4.06 37.58 -28.15
C ARG A 56 -4.56 36.63 -29.24
N ALA A 57 -5.65 35.90 -28.97
CA ALA A 57 -6.24 34.99 -29.95
C ALA A 57 -6.80 35.73 -31.18
N LEU A 58 -7.44 36.89 -30.98
CA LEU A 58 -7.94 37.72 -32.08
C LEU A 58 -6.81 38.33 -32.93
N ASN A 59 -5.71 38.69 -32.30
CA ASN A 59 -4.55 39.30 -32.98
C ASN A 59 -3.51 38.25 -33.44
N LYS A 60 -3.86 36.95 -33.44
CA LYS A 60 -2.92 35.89 -33.83
C LYS A 60 -2.63 35.99 -35.33
N ASN A 61 -1.35 35.93 -35.70
CA ASN A 61 -0.96 35.85 -37.11
C ASN A 61 -1.12 34.40 -37.59
N PRO A 62 -1.93 34.12 -38.64
CA PRO A 62 -2.09 32.76 -39.16
C PRO A 62 -0.80 32.16 -39.72
N ASP A 63 0.14 33.01 -40.17
CA ASP A 63 1.40 32.58 -40.79
C ASP A 63 2.58 32.54 -39.78
N GLU A 64 2.30 32.64 -38.47
CA GLU A 64 3.36 32.56 -37.47
C GLU A 64 3.98 31.15 -37.42
N PHE A 65 5.32 31.12 -37.41
CA PHE A 65 6.07 29.89 -37.27
C PHE A 65 7.09 30.01 -36.14
N HIS A 66 6.99 29.09 -35.18
CA HIS A 66 7.97 28.87 -34.13
C HIS A 66 8.61 27.49 -34.33
N PHE A 67 9.93 27.38 -34.17
CA PHE A 67 10.63 26.09 -34.33
C PHE A 67 10.09 24.98 -33.43
N HIS A 68 9.49 25.34 -32.28
CA HIS A 68 8.85 24.38 -31.37
C HIS A 68 7.64 23.67 -31.99
N MET A 69 6.98 24.28 -32.99
CA MET A 69 5.88 23.67 -33.73
C MET A 69 6.30 22.42 -34.52
N ILE A 70 7.60 22.21 -34.73
CA ILE A 70 8.13 20.98 -35.34
C ILE A 70 7.98 19.80 -34.36
N ASN A 71 8.21 20.05 -33.07
CA ASN A 71 8.22 19.05 -32.01
C ASN A 71 6.87 18.93 -31.28
N SER A 72 5.91 19.79 -31.58
CA SER A 72 4.58 19.75 -31.01
C SER A 72 3.50 19.53 -32.06
N LYS A 73 2.29 19.15 -31.62
CA LYS A 73 1.12 18.97 -32.45
C LYS A 73 -0.12 19.50 -31.73
N VAL A 74 -1.10 19.99 -32.49
CA VAL A 74 -2.40 20.37 -31.93
C VAL A 74 -3.37 19.22 -32.17
N VAL A 75 -3.87 18.62 -31.11
CA VAL A 75 -4.86 17.53 -31.16
C VAL A 75 -6.14 18.02 -30.50
N ASN A 76 -7.26 18.01 -31.24
CA ASN A 76 -8.56 18.52 -30.76
C ASN A 76 -8.51 19.95 -30.20
N GLY A 77 -7.66 20.82 -30.79
CA GLY A 77 -7.50 22.21 -30.34
C GLY A 77 -6.59 22.41 -29.11
N VAL A 78 -6.00 21.34 -28.56
CA VAL A 78 -5.05 21.41 -27.44
C VAL A 78 -3.63 21.13 -27.95
N HIS A 79 -2.69 22.00 -27.58
CA HIS A 79 -1.28 21.81 -27.89
C HIS A 79 -0.69 20.68 -27.04
N GLN A 80 -0.10 19.69 -27.70
CA GLN A 80 0.57 18.55 -27.09
C GLN A 80 1.98 18.45 -27.65
N GLU A 81 2.94 18.06 -26.82
CA GLU A 81 4.27 17.69 -27.30
C GLU A 81 4.18 16.40 -28.11
N LYS A 82 5.03 16.25 -29.13
CA LYS A 82 5.23 14.95 -29.76
C LYS A 82 6.11 14.13 -28.83
N ASP A 83 5.59 12.98 -28.42
CA ASP A 83 6.40 12.00 -27.71
C ASP A 83 7.58 11.62 -28.61
N LYS A 84 8.78 11.69 -28.04
CA LYS A 84 9.96 11.10 -28.69
C LYS A 84 9.81 9.60 -28.48
N GLU A 85 9.62 8.86 -29.57
CA GLU A 85 9.76 7.41 -29.49
C GLU A 85 11.20 7.11 -29.04
N ASP A 86 11.34 6.30 -27.99
CA ASP A 86 12.64 5.75 -27.59
C ASP A 86 13.07 4.75 -28.66
N GLN A 87 13.69 5.28 -29.71
CA GLN A 87 14.23 4.49 -30.80
C GLN A 87 15.50 3.79 -30.30
N HIS A 88 15.34 2.57 -29.80
CA HIS A 88 16.44 1.72 -29.41
C HIS A 88 17.03 1.00 -30.63
N THR A 89 18.36 0.96 -30.72
CA THR A 89 19.00 0.12 -31.73
C THR A 89 18.72 -1.36 -31.43
N PRO A 90 18.72 -2.24 -32.43
CA PRO A 90 18.52 -3.68 -32.20
C PRO A 90 19.52 -4.28 -31.20
N GLU A 91 20.73 -3.72 -31.11
CA GLU A 91 21.74 -4.11 -30.14
C GLU A 91 21.38 -3.69 -28.70
N GLN A 92 20.87 -2.46 -28.53
CA GLN A 92 20.39 -1.98 -27.23
C GLN A 92 19.22 -2.82 -26.72
N ILE A 93 18.28 -3.19 -27.60
CA ILE A 93 17.14 -4.05 -27.24
C ILE A 93 17.64 -5.41 -26.74
N LYS A 94 18.55 -6.07 -27.47
CA LYS A 94 19.15 -7.35 -27.06
C LYS A 94 19.88 -7.24 -25.71
N LEU A 95 20.56 -6.11 -25.48
CA LEU A 95 21.24 -5.85 -24.21
C LEU A 95 20.22 -5.72 -23.06
N MET A 96 19.13 -4.98 -23.26
CA MET A 96 18.04 -4.83 -22.27
C MET A 96 17.41 -6.18 -21.95
N GLU A 97 17.03 -6.96 -22.97
CA GLU A 97 16.48 -8.31 -22.80
C GLU A 97 17.43 -9.22 -22.03
N THR A 98 18.73 -9.14 -22.32
CA THR A 98 19.75 -9.91 -21.59
C THR A 98 19.82 -9.51 -20.12
N GLN A 99 19.70 -8.22 -19.81
CA GLN A 99 19.67 -7.71 -18.43
C GLN A 99 18.41 -8.20 -17.68
N ASP A 100 17.25 -8.14 -18.33
CA ASP A 100 15.98 -8.60 -17.77
C ASP A 100 16.02 -10.10 -17.49
N LEU A 101 16.52 -10.92 -18.43
CA LEU A 101 16.70 -12.35 -18.22
C LEU A 101 17.61 -12.65 -17.03
N ARG A 102 18.73 -11.93 -16.90
CA ARG A 102 19.64 -12.06 -15.75
C ARG A 102 18.96 -11.68 -14.44
N TYR A 103 18.19 -10.60 -14.43
CA TYR A 103 17.46 -10.15 -13.25
C TYR A 103 16.42 -11.19 -12.79
N VAL A 104 15.63 -11.73 -13.72
CA VAL A 104 14.64 -12.76 -13.44
C VAL A 104 15.31 -14.03 -12.92
N ALA A 105 16.41 -14.47 -13.56
CA ALA A 105 17.17 -15.63 -13.10
C ALA A 105 17.75 -15.43 -11.68
N TYR A 106 18.30 -14.24 -11.41
CA TYR A 106 18.78 -13.86 -10.08
C TYR A 106 17.67 -13.92 -9.03
N LYS A 107 16.50 -13.35 -9.31
CA LYS A 107 15.34 -13.40 -8.41
C LYS A 107 14.85 -14.82 -8.18
N ARG A 108 14.79 -15.64 -9.24
CA ARG A 108 14.45 -17.07 -9.13
C ARG A 108 15.41 -17.79 -8.17
N ASN A 109 16.71 -17.55 -8.27
CA ASN A 109 17.71 -18.18 -7.41
C ASN A 109 17.58 -17.75 -5.94
N ILE A 110 17.27 -16.48 -5.68
CA ILE A 110 17.01 -16.00 -4.31
C ILE A 110 15.79 -16.69 -3.73
N GLU A 111 14.68 -16.71 -4.46
CA GLU A 111 13.44 -17.31 -3.98
C GLU A 111 13.59 -18.82 -3.80
N ALA A 112 14.30 -19.52 -4.69
CA ALA A 112 14.64 -20.94 -4.53
C ALA A 112 15.39 -21.19 -3.21
N LYS A 113 16.47 -20.44 -2.94
CA LYS A 113 17.22 -20.57 -1.68
C LYS A 113 16.38 -20.25 -0.45
N LYS A 114 15.45 -19.29 -0.58
CA LYS A 114 14.51 -18.95 0.50
C LYS A 114 13.52 -20.08 0.76
N ILE A 115 13.00 -20.71 -0.29
CA ILE A 115 12.16 -21.91 -0.20
C ILE A 115 12.93 -23.04 0.49
N ASP A 116 14.16 -23.33 0.05
CA ASP A 116 14.99 -24.39 0.64
C ASP A 116 15.24 -24.13 2.14
N LYS A 117 15.54 -22.89 2.51
CA LYS A 117 15.72 -22.49 3.91
C LYS A 117 14.43 -22.70 4.71
N LEU A 118 13.29 -22.26 4.20
CA LEU A 118 11.99 -22.45 4.86
C LEU A 118 11.63 -23.93 5.00
N GLN A 119 11.87 -24.74 3.95
CA GLN A 119 11.69 -26.19 4.00
C GLN A 119 12.61 -26.85 5.04
N SER A 120 13.87 -26.42 5.15
CA SER A 120 14.82 -26.95 6.13
C SER A 120 14.43 -26.61 7.58
N GLN A 121 13.85 -25.44 7.82
CA GLN A 121 13.33 -25.03 9.13
C GLN A 121 11.98 -25.69 9.45
N LEU A 122 11.22 -26.07 8.43
CA LEU A 122 9.97 -26.79 8.60
C LEU A 122 10.29 -28.23 9.00
N HIS A 123 10.37 -28.46 10.30
CA HIS A 123 10.29 -29.82 10.83
C HIS A 123 8.91 -30.37 10.42
N MET A 124 8.86 -31.22 9.39
CA MET A 124 7.63 -31.82 8.86
C MET A 124 7.10 -32.89 9.82
N ILE A 125 6.70 -32.43 11.01
CA ILE A 125 6.41 -33.24 12.19
C ILE A 125 5.16 -34.10 11.99
N ASP A 126 4.21 -33.70 11.15
CA ASP A 126 2.98 -34.50 10.93
C ASP A 126 2.57 -34.67 9.45
N ALA A 127 3.24 -34.01 8.50
CA ALA A 127 2.79 -33.94 7.10
C ALA A 127 3.56 -34.82 6.09
N ALA A 128 4.80 -35.22 6.36
CA ALA A 128 5.67 -35.81 5.32
C ALA A 128 5.75 -37.33 5.30
N ASN A 129 5.57 -38.01 6.43
CA ASN A 129 5.91 -39.43 6.55
C ASN A 129 4.67 -40.27 6.89
N GLU A 130 4.00 -40.79 5.86
CA GLU A 130 3.03 -41.88 6.00
C GLU A 130 3.77 -43.22 6.14
N ASN A 131 4.32 -43.46 7.32
CA ASN A 131 4.99 -44.72 7.64
C ASN A 131 4.00 -45.71 8.24
N GLN A 132 4.08 -46.98 7.85
CA GLN A 132 3.33 -48.08 8.48
C GLN A 132 4.08 -48.53 9.75
N HIS A 133 3.36 -48.63 10.87
CA HIS A 133 3.91 -49.13 12.14
C HIS A 133 3.17 -50.41 12.55
N ILE A 134 3.88 -51.54 12.59
CA ILE A 134 3.34 -52.88 12.87
C ILE A 134 3.65 -53.25 14.32
N PHE A 135 2.64 -53.72 15.06
CA PHE A 135 2.82 -54.27 16.40
C PHE A 135 2.80 -55.80 16.33
N PHE A 136 3.79 -56.44 16.96
CA PHE A 136 3.84 -57.89 17.12
C PHE A 136 3.24 -58.27 18.47
N LEU A 137 2.32 -59.22 18.48
CA LEU A 137 1.59 -59.69 19.65
C LEU A 137 1.48 -61.21 19.62
N ASP A 138 1.44 -61.80 20.82
CA ASP A 138 1.16 -63.22 20.99
C ASP A 138 -0.34 -63.51 20.87
N ASP A 139 -0.70 -64.76 20.53
CA ASP A 139 -2.07 -65.17 20.18
C ASP A 139 -3.12 -64.85 21.27
N ASP A 140 -2.72 -64.92 22.54
CA ASP A 140 -3.58 -64.62 23.69
C ASP A 140 -3.77 -63.10 23.91
N GLU A 141 -2.79 -62.29 23.52
CA GLU A 141 -2.83 -60.83 23.70
C GLU A 141 -3.60 -60.12 22.57
N MET A 142 -3.72 -60.77 21.40
CA MET A 142 -4.39 -60.20 20.22
C MET A 142 -5.86 -59.85 20.49
N LYS A 143 -6.57 -60.70 21.26
CA LYS A 143 -8.02 -60.53 21.52
C LYS A 143 -8.36 -59.31 22.37
N ASN A 144 -7.43 -58.86 23.21
CA ASN A 144 -7.64 -57.75 24.15
C ASN A 144 -6.75 -56.54 23.83
N PHE A 145 -6.18 -56.47 22.63
CA PHE A 145 -5.23 -55.42 22.29
C PHE A 145 -5.88 -54.03 22.27
N ASN A 146 -5.35 -53.13 23.08
CA ASN A 146 -5.72 -51.72 23.11
C ASN A 146 -4.48 -50.85 22.95
N LEU A 147 -4.44 -50.11 21.84
CA LEU A 147 -3.32 -49.24 21.48
C LEU A 147 -3.05 -48.14 22.52
N VAL A 148 -4.11 -47.58 23.11
CA VAL A 148 -4.03 -46.53 24.15
C VAL A 148 -3.27 -47.05 25.36
N LYS A 149 -3.61 -48.26 25.81
CA LYS A 149 -2.99 -48.91 26.98
C LYS A 149 -1.56 -49.35 26.69
N LYS A 150 -1.29 -49.89 25.48
CA LYS A 150 0.06 -50.34 25.09
C LYS A 150 1.05 -49.17 25.04
N LEU A 151 0.61 -47.99 24.61
CA LEU A 151 1.45 -46.80 24.48
C LEU A 151 1.41 -45.87 25.71
N ASP A 152 0.56 -46.16 26.71
CA ASP A 152 0.36 -45.33 27.90
C ASP A 152 0.11 -43.84 27.56
N THR A 153 -0.73 -43.57 26.56
CA THR A 153 -0.97 -42.21 26.03
C THR A 153 -2.46 -41.86 26.02
N HIS A 154 -2.80 -40.56 25.93
CA HIS A 154 -4.20 -40.11 25.83
C HIS A 154 -4.80 -40.47 24.45
N PRO A 155 -6.06 -40.92 24.34
CA PRO A 155 -6.67 -41.35 23.08
C PRO A 155 -6.65 -40.28 21.97
N GLY A 156 -6.76 -39.00 22.32
CA GLY A 156 -6.68 -37.88 21.36
C GLY A 156 -5.29 -37.67 20.74
N LEU A 157 -4.23 -38.28 21.29
CA LEU A 157 -2.86 -38.18 20.78
C LEU A 157 -2.46 -39.36 19.88
N LEU A 158 -3.32 -40.38 19.73
CA LEU A 158 -3.05 -41.54 18.86
C LEU A 158 -2.83 -41.14 17.40
N PHE A 159 -3.57 -40.13 16.93
CA PHE A 159 -3.48 -39.63 15.55
C PHE A 159 -2.19 -38.86 15.27
N ARG A 160 -1.48 -38.36 16.31
CA ARG A 160 -0.17 -37.71 16.16
C ARG A 160 0.92 -38.77 16.00
N ARG A 161 1.94 -38.53 15.18
CA ARG A 161 2.96 -39.56 14.85
C ARG A 161 4.31 -39.32 15.50
N THR A 162 4.67 -38.07 15.74
CA THR A 162 6.02 -37.66 16.16
C THR A 162 6.21 -37.57 17.66
N THR A 163 5.24 -37.00 18.37
CA THR A 163 5.36 -36.79 19.82
C THR A 163 4.14 -37.38 20.52
N ARG A 164 4.35 -38.50 21.22
CA ARG A 164 3.36 -39.18 22.06
C ARG A 164 3.91 -39.29 23.49
N PRO A 165 3.62 -38.33 24.38
CA PRO A 165 4.07 -38.39 25.77
C PRO A 165 3.31 -39.48 26.52
N SER A 166 4.04 -40.29 27.30
CA SER A 166 3.45 -41.27 28.21
C SER A 166 2.93 -40.58 29.47
N LEU A 167 1.76 -41.01 29.95
CA LEU A 167 1.08 -40.46 31.11
C LEU A 167 1.85 -40.69 32.42
N SER A 168 2.62 -41.78 32.51
CA SER A 168 3.48 -42.07 33.66
C SER A 168 4.75 -41.21 33.74
N ASN A 169 5.11 -40.48 32.67
CA ASN A 169 6.30 -39.65 32.64
C ASN A 169 6.06 -38.25 33.27
N LYS A 170 6.48 -38.09 34.53
CA LYS A 170 6.29 -36.87 35.37
C LYS A 170 6.78 -35.55 34.76
N LYS A 171 7.59 -35.57 33.69
CA LYS A 171 8.09 -34.34 33.04
C LYS A 171 7.00 -33.57 32.27
N TYR A 172 5.86 -34.21 31.95
CA TYR A 172 4.80 -33.62 31.12
C TYR A 172 3.57 -33.14 31.91
N GLU A 173 3.55 -33.34 33.23
CA GLU A 173 2.47 -32.89 34.14
C GLU A 173 2.34 -31.35 34.18
N ALA A 174 3.38 -30.62 33.76
CA ALA A 174 3.42 -29.15 33.73
C ALA A 174 2.84 -28.52 32.44
N ILE A 175 2.57 -29.31 31.38
CA ILE A 175 1.94 -28.81 30.16
C ILE A 175 0.45 -29.09 30.31
N GLY A 176 -0.27 -28.15 30.92
CA GLY A 176 -1.70 -28.27 31.22
C GLY A 176 -2.55 -28.54 29.99
N ILE A 177 -2.74 -29.81 29.66
CA ILE A 177 -3.76 -30.28 28.73
C ILE A 177 -4.95 -30.68 29.61
N GLY A 178 -5.79 -29.68 29.91
CA GLY A 178 -7.20 -29.86 30.24
C GLY A 178 -8.04 -29.66 28.99
#